data_AF-A0A372JHM6-F1
#
_entry.id   AF-A0A372JHM6-F1
#
_cell.length_a   1.000
_cell.length_b   1.000
_cell.length_c   1.000
_cell.angle_alpha   90.00
_cell.angle_beta   90.00
_cell.angle_gamma   90.00
#
_symmetry.space_group_name_H-M   'P 1'
#
loop_
_entity.id
_entity.type
_entity.pdbx_description
1 polymer ?
#
loop_
_entity_poly.entity_id
_entity_poly.type
_entity_poly.pdbx_seq_one_letter_code
_entity_poly.pdbx_strand_id
1 'polypeptide(L)'
;MVLAVIVIAGLLALLAALRSATPRPKPEAAAGAVDGAALDGHPESLTAELEPAAEEYLAWLADHHWPADDYLELEQQWRHELGMLDLSEVPHCPSCLLRREDVWPCPRCGRLLHSTCGHGMRRRPVAEPYHALGLGADPEAVVAEWICTGCASVVGLDVENDSDPLC
;
A
#
# COMPACT_ATOMS: atom_id res chain seq x y z
N MET A 1 38.98 -1.81 -19.60
CA MET A 1 37.68 -2.10 -20.26
C MET A 1 37.53 -3.57 -20.66
N VAL A 2 38.49 -4.18 -21.36
CA VAL A 2 38.40 -5.61 -21.80
C VAL A 2 38.20 -6.61 -20.65
N LEU A 3 38.92 -6.44 -19.53
CA LEU A 3 38.77 -7.29 -18.33
C LEU A 3 37.36 -7.21 -17.72
N ALA A 4 36.75 -6.03 -17.69
CA ALA A 4 35.40 -5.86 -17.16
C ALA A 4 34.35 -6.57 -18.03
N VAL A 5 34.52 -6.54 -19.36
CA VAL A 5 33.63 -7.23 -20.30
C VAL A 5 33.72 -8.75 -20.13
N ILE A 6 34.91 -9.30 -19.92
CA ILE A 6 35.10 -10.74 -19.70
C ILE A 6 34.45 -11.19 -18.39
N VAL A 7 34.61 -10.42 -17.31
CA VAL A 7 34.01 -10.73 -16.01
C VAL A 7 32.48 -10.71 -16.09
N ILE A 8 31.90 -9.68 -16.75
CA ILE A 8 30.45 -9.57 -16.90
C ILE A 8 29.90 -10.71 -17.77
N ALA A 9 30.56 -11.03 -18.89
CA ALA A 9 30.15 -12.13 -19.75
C ALA A 9 30.19 -13.48 -19.03
N GLY A 10 31.23 -13.71 -18.21
CA GLY A 10 31.34 -14.91 -17.36
C GLY A 10 30.23 -15.00 -16.32
N LEU A 11 29.91 -13.88 -15.66
CA LEU A 11 28.85 -13.83 -14.65
C LEU A 11 27.46 -14.12 -15.26
N LEU A 12 27.18 -13.56 -16.45
CA LEU A 12 25.93 -13.79 -17.17
C LEU A 12 25.78 -15.24 -17.64
N ALA A 13 26.87 -15.86 -18.12
CA ALA A 13 26.87 -17.27 -18.50
C ALA A 13 26.63 -18.20 -17.29
N LEU A 14 27.22 -17.88 -16.14
CA LEU A 14 27.02 -18.63 -14.89
C LEU A 14 25.56 -18.53 -14.40
N LEU A 15 24.98 -17.33 -14.42
CA LEU A 15 23.58 -17.11 -14.04
C LEU A 15 22.59 -17.82 -14.98
N ALA A 16 22.89 -17.86 -16.28
CA ALA A 16 22.08 -18.60 -17.24
C ALA A 16 22.14 -20.12 -16.99
N ALA A 17 23.33 -20.66 -16.70
CA ALA A 17 23.51 -22.08 -16.39
C ALA A 17 22.77 -22.49 -15.10
N LEU A 18 22.82 -21.66 -14.06
CA LEU A 18 22.11 -21.90 -12.79
C LEU A 18 20.59 -21.88 -12.98
N ARG A 19 20.06 -21.01 -13.85
CA ARG A 19 18.62 -20.98 -14.17
C ARG A 19 18.14 -22.19 -14.95
N SER A 20 18.98 -22.77 -15.82
CA SER A 20 18.63 -23.97 -16.58
C SER A 20 18.74 -25.28 -15.78
N ALA A 21 19.42 -25.25 -14.64
CA ALA A 21 19.72 -26.43 -13.84
C ALA A 21 18.68 -26.75 -12.76
N THR A 22 17.58 -26.01 -12.65
CA THR A 22 16.49 -26.37 -11.74
C THR A 22 15.73 -27.59 -12.30
N PRO A 23 15.90 -28.79 -11.72
CA PRO A 23 15.21 -29.97 -12.19
C PRO A 23 13.74 -29.78 -11.83
N ARG A 24 12.88 -29.70 -12.84
CA ARG A 24 11.42 -29.69 -12.67
C ARG A 24 11.02 -30.99 -11.95
N PRO A 25 10.47 -30.95 -10.72
CA PRO A 25 10.05 -32.17 -10.06
C PRO A 25 8.92 -32.80 -10.87
N LYS A 26 9.15 -34.05 -11.28
CA LYS A 26 8.18 -34.94 -11.92
C LYS A 26 7.10 -35.27 -10.87
N PRO A 27 5.81 -35.00 -11.12
CA PRO A 27 4.76 -35.39 -10.18
C PRO A 27 4.54 -36.90 -10.35
N GLU A 28 5.23 -37.69 -9.51
CA GLU A 28 4.86 -39.09 -9.30
C GLU A 28 3.76 -39.14 -8.23
N ALA A 29 2.61 -39.63 -8.68
CA ALA A 29 1.44 -39.90 -7.87
C ALA A 29 1.78 -40.79 -6.67
N ALA A 30 1.72 -40.21 -5.47
CA ALA A 30 1.53 -40.95 -4.23
C ALA A 30 0.10 -40.69 -3.76
N ALA A 31 -0.70 -41.74 -3.83
CA ALA A 31 -2.07 -41.78 -3.38
C ALA A 31 -2.15 -41.50 -1.88
N GLY A 32 -2.90 -40.45 -1.55
CA GLY A 32 -3.39 -40.12 -0.22
C GLY A 32 -4.55 -39.17 -0.41
N ALA A 33 -5.76 -39.72 -0.51
CA ALA A 33 -6.98 -38.95 -0.73
C ALA A 33 -7.18 -37.95 0.42
N VAL A 34 -7.13 -36.66 0.08
CA VAL A 34 -7.78 -35.60 0.84
C VAL A 34 -8.67 -34.89 -0.16
N ASP A 35 -9.96 -34.89 0.14
CA ASP A 35 -11.03 -34.51 -0.77
C ASP A 35 -10.81 -33.13 -1.40
N GLY A 36 -10.96 -33.09 -2.72
CA GLY A 36 -11.01 -31.85 -3.48
C GLY A 36 -12.29 -31.10 -3.19
N ALA A 37 -12.17 -29.99 -2.47
CA ALA A 37 -13.17 -28.93 -2.45
C ALA A 37 -12.48 -27.60 -2.81
N ALA A 38 -12.78 -27.13 -4.01
CA ALA A 38 -12.69 -25.75 -4.50
C ALA A 38 -11.36 -24.99 -4.27
N LEU A 39 -10.42 -25.10 -5.23
CA LEU A 39 -9.31 -24.14 -5.40
C LEU A 39 -9.72 -22.92 -6.25
N ASP A 40 -10.96 -22.45 -6.10
CA ASP A 40 -11.50 -21.27 -6.81
C ASP A 40 -12.03 -20.19 -5.84
N GLY A 41 -11.57 -20.22 -4.58
CA GLY A 41 -11.87 -19.20 -3.57
C GLY A 41 -10.69 -18.26 -3.39
N HIS A 42 -10.94 -16.94 -3.46
CA HIS A 42 -10.06 -15.93 -2.89
C HIS A 42 -9.63 -16.38 -1.48
N PRO A 43 -8.36 -16.19 -1.05
CA PRO A 43 -7.90 -16.71 0.23
C PRO A 43 -8.85 -16.32 1.35
N GLU A 44 -9.23 -17.32 2.17
CA GLU A 44 -9.99 -17.09 3.39
C GLU A 44 -9.30 -15.96 4.18
N SER A 45 -9.99 -14.81 4.25
CA SER A 45 -9.64 -13.55 4.90
C SER A 45 -8.19 -13.33 5.35
N LEU A 46 -7.57 -12.24 4.89
CA LEU A 46 -6.34 -11.64 5.47
C LEU A 46 -6.45 -11.31 6.98
N THR A 47 -7.62 -11.51 7.59
CA THR A 47 -7.90 -11.28 9.01
C THR A 47 -8.29 -12.57 9.76
N ALA A 48 -8.03 -13.76 9.21
CA ALA A 48 -8.24 -14.98 9.97
C ALA A 48 -7.36 -14.95 11.22
N GLU A 49 -7.98 -15.05 12.40
CA GLU A 49 -7.25 -15.11 13.67
C GLU A 49 -6.32 -16.32 13.64
N LEU A 50 -5.03 -16.08 13.89
CA LEU A 50 -4.02 -17.11 13.91
C LEU A 50 -4.06 -17.82 15.26
N GLU A 51 -3.76 -19.11 15.26
CA GLU A 51 -3.52 -19.82 16.52
C GLU A 51 -2.28 -19.23 17.21
N PRO A 52 -2.25 -19.13 18.55
CA PRO A 52 -1.16 -18.47 19.28
C PRO A 52 0.24 -18.98 18.93
N ALA A 53 0.38 -20.29 18.69
CA ALA A 53 1.66 -20.89 18.31
C ALA A 53 2.11 -20.48 16.90
N ALA A 54 1.16 -20.22 15.99
CA ALA A 54 1.47 -19.71 14.66
C ALA A 54 1.89 -18.24 14.73
N GLU A 55 1.24 -17.43 15.56
CA GLU A 55 1.65 -16.04 15.83
C GLU A 55 3.07 -15.97 16.40
N GLU A 56 3.37 -16.78 17.43
CA GLU A 56 4.72 -16.84 18.03
C GLU A 56 5.78 -17.26 17.00
N TYR A 57 5.47 -18.23 16.13
CA TYR A 57 6.38 -18.66 15.08
C TYR A 57 6.63 -17.54 14.05
N LEU A 58 5.60 -16.81 13.64
CA LEU A 58 5.74 -15.70 12.70
C LEU A 58 6.50 -14.53 13.33
N ALA A 59 6.26 -14.22 14.60
CA ALA A 59 7.01 -13.22 15.34
C ALA A 59 8.49 -13.58 15.45
N TRP A 60 8.81 -14.84 15.75
CA TRP A 60 10.19 -15.33 15.76
C TRP A 60 10.84 -15.27 14.36
N LEU A 61 10.10 -15.63 13.31
CA LEU A 61 10.59 -15.59 11.94
C LEU A 61 10.90 -14.15 11.49
N ALA A 62 10.04 -13.20 11.85
CA ALA A 62 10.25 -11.78 11.60
C ALA A 62 11.51 -11.27 12.30
N ASP A 63 11.67 -11.55 13.60
CA ASP A 63 12.86 -11.17 14.39
C ASP A 63 14.17 -11.74 13.78
N HIS A 64 14.11 -12.98 13.26
CA HIS A 64 15.28 -13.62 12.67
C HIS A 64 15.67 -13.05 11.30
N HIS A 65 14.69 -12.74 10.45
CA HIS A 65 14.93 -12.32 9.07
C HIS A 65 15.00 -10.81 8.88
N TRP A 66 14.42 -10.03 9.79
CA TRP A 66 14.44 -8.56 9.81
C TRP A 66 14.94 -8.02 11.16
N PRO A 67 16.21 -8.29 11.54
CA PRO A 67 16.77 -7.85 12.82
C PRO A 67 16.97 -6.32 12.90
N ALA A 68 16.92 -5.62 11.76
CA ALA A 68 16.92 -4.17 11.65
C ALA A 68 15.67 -3.76 10.86
N ASP A 69 14.50 -4.03 11.44
CA ASP A 69 13.24 -3.62 10.83
C ASP A 69 13.07 -2.10 10.96
N ASP A 70 13.47 -1.39 9.90
CA ASP A 70 13.35 0.06 9.77
C ASP A 70 11.90 0.54 10.04
N TYR A 71 10.88 -0.29 9.77
CA TYR A 71 9.48 0.06 10.05
C TYR A 71 9.16 -0.02 11.53
N LEU A 72 9.72 -1.00 12.25
CA LEU A 72 9.51 -1.17 13.68
C LEU A 72 10.21 -0.06 14.49
N GLU A 73 11.39 0.38 14.04
CA GLU A 73 12.07 1.55 14.57
C GLU A 73 11.27 2.85 14.29
N LEU A 74 10.76 3.00 13.06
CA LEU A 74 9.93 4.13 12.66
C LEU A 74 8.61 4.18 13.45
N GLU A 75 7.97 3.05 13.69
CA GLU A 75 6.74 2.96 14.48
C GLU A 75 7.00 3.33 15.95
N GLN A 76 8.12 2.89 16.52
CA GLN A 76 8.54 3.29 17.87
C GLN A 76 8.82 4.79 17.94
N GLN A 77 9.50 5.34 16.92
CA GLN A 77 9.71 6.77 16.80
C GLN A 77 8.38 7.52 16.75
N TRP A 78 7.44 7.10 15.89
CA TRP A 78 6.12 7.70 15.79
C TRP A 78 5.33 7.58 17.08
N ARG A 79 5.38 6.45 17.78
CA ARG A 79 4.74 6.30 19.09
C ARG A 79 5.34 7.24 20.14
N HIS A 80 6.65 7.43 20.11
CA HIS A 80 7.32 8.38 20.99
C HIS A 80 6.92 9.83 20.67
N GLU A 81 6.89 10.19 19.39
CA GLU A 81 6.46 11.50 18.91
C GLU A 81 4.96 11.75 19.22
N LEU A 82 4.08 10.78 18.93
CA LEU A 82 2.64 10.86 19.19
C LEU A 82 2.28 10.84 20.67
N GLY A 83 2.99 10.08 21.51
CA GLY A 83 2.83 10.12 22.96
C GLY A 83 3.22 11.45 23.58
N MET A 84 3.99 12.26 22.86
CA MET A 84 4.39 13.63 23.21
C MET A 84 3.51 14.70 22.57
N LEU A 85 2.69 14.35 21.56
CA LEU A 85 1.79 15.27 20.90
C LEU A 85 0.55 15.50 21.77
N ASP A 86 0.28 16.77 22.08
CA ASP A 86 -0.99 17.16 22.67
C ASP A 86 -2.09 16.97 21.63
N LEU A 87 -2.96 15.98 21.82
CA LEU A 87 -4.11 15.71 20.94
C LEU A 87 -5.08 16.91 20.85
N SER A 88 -4.91 17.93 21.71
CA SER A 88 -5.59 19.22 21.60
C SER A 88 -5.15 20.05 20.39
N GLU A 89 -3.97 19.78 19.82
CA GLU A 89 -3.41 20.47 18.64
C GLU A 89 -3.96 19.93 17.30
N VAL A 90 -4.72 18.83 17.31
CA VAL A 90 -5.34 18.30 16.08
C VAL A 90 -6.37 19.31 15.58
N PRO A 91 -6.20 19.87 14.37
CA PRO A 91 -7.01 20.97 13.88
C PRO A 91 -8.46 20.55 13.66
N HIS A 92 -9.40 21.33 14.18
CA HIS A 92 -10.81 21.20 13.83
C HIS A 92 -11.10 21.80 12.47
N CYS A 93 -12.01 21.18 11.72
CA CYS A 93 -12.57 21.85 10.56
C CYS A 93 -13.38 23.07 11.02
N PRO A 94 -13.08 24.30 10.55
CA PRO A 94 -13.80 25.50 10.98
C PRO A 94 -15.25 25.56 10.45
N SER A 95 -15.62 24.70 9.50
CA SER A 95 -16.97 24.68 8.92
C SER A 95 -17.94 23.77 9.69
N CYS A 96 -17.51 22.56 10.07
CA CYS A 96 -18.38 21.59 10.74
C CYS A 96 -18.00 21.34 12.20
N LEU A 97 -16.89 21.92 12.67
CA LEU A 97 -16.35 21.82 14.03
C LEU A 97 -16.06 20.38 14.49
N LEU A 98 -16.02 19.43 13.56
CA LEU A 98 -15.67 18.05 13.86
C LEU A 98 -14.15 17.89 13.88
N ARG A 99 -13.67 17.14 14.89
CA ARG A 99 -12.34 16.55 14.91
C ARG A 99 -12.43 15.24 14.12
N ARG A 100 -11.70 15.15 13.02
CA ARG A 100 -11.65 13.94 12.20
C ARG A 100 -10.25 13.76 11.62
N GLU A 101 -9.91 12.51 11.37
CA GLU A 101 -8.65 12.08 10.74
C GLU A 101 -8.51 12.64 9.32
N ASP A 102 -9.62 13.04 8.70
CA ASP A 102 -9.68 13.62 7.36
C ASP A 102 -9.65 15.16 7.37
N VAL A 103 -9.11 15.79 8.42
CA VAL A 103 -8.79 17.22 8.44
C VAL A 103 -7.28 17.42 8.37
N TRP A 104 -6.79 18.10 7.33
CA TRP A 104 -5.35 18.31 7.13
C TRP A 104 -5.01 19.68 6.52
N PRO A 105 -3.81 20.23 6.75
CA PRO A 105 -3.37 21.45 6.10
C PRO A 105 -2.97 21.19 4.64
N CYS A 106 -3.30 22.13 3.75
CA CYS A 106 -2.80 22.11 2.38
C CYS A 106 -1.27 22.17 2.37
N PRO A 107 -0.57 21.24 1.70
CA PRO A 107 0.90 21.20 1.73
C PRO A 107 1.55 22.42 1.09
N ARG A 108 0.81 23.18 0.26
CA ARG A 108 1.34 24.36 -0.44
C ARG A 108 1.08 25.67 0.28
N CYS A 109 -0.04 25.82 0.99
CA CYS A 109 -0.42 27.10 1.60
C CYS A 109 -0.90 27.02 3.05
N GLY A 110 -0.93 25.83 3.66
CA GLY A 110 -1.32 25.62 5.05
C GLY A 110 -2.83 25.79 5.33
N ARG A 111 -3.66 26.17 4.35
CA ARG A 111 -5.12 26.23 4.54
C ARG A 111 -5.66 24.87 4.95
N LEU A 112 -6.48 24.81 5.99
CA LEU A 112 -7.15 23.57 6.42
C LEU A 112 -8.14 23.06 5.35
N LEU A 113 -8.09 21.75 5.14
CA LEU A 113 -8.86 20.97 4.19
C LEU A 113 -9.63 19.89 4.96
N HIS A 114 -10.85 19.59 4.54
CA HIS A 114 -11.66 18.52 5.13
C HIS A 114 -12.43 17.81 4.02
N SER A 115 -12.06 16.56 3.69
CA SER A 115 -12.69 15.83 2.59
C SER A 115 -14.18 15.63 2.80
N THR A 116 -14.61 15.24 4.00
CA THR A 116 -16.00 14.85 4.23
C THR A 116 -16.97 16.02 4.00
N CYS A 117 -16.65 17.22 4.51
CA CYS A 117 -17.52 18.39 4.34
C CYS A 117 -17.11 19.30 3.17
N GLY A 118 -16.03 18.97 2.46
CA GLY A 118 -15.47 19.79 1.37
C GLY A 118 -14.86 21.12 1.81
N HIS A 119 -14.57 21.35 3.09
CA HIS A 119 -14.01 22.63 3.54
C HIS A 119 -12.65 22.87 2.89
N GLY A 120 -12.42 24.09 2.40
CA GLY A 120 -11.15 24.49 1.81
C GLY A 120 -10.86 23.87 0.44
N MET A 121 -11.78 23.05 -0.10
CA MET A 121 -11.59 22.26 -1.31
C MET A 121 -12.73 22.50 -2.31
N ARG A 122 -12.46 22.27 -3.59
CA ARG A 122 -13.48 22.18 -4.63
C ARG A 122 -13.16 21.03 -5.57
N ARG A 123 -14.19 20.32 -6.01
CA ARG A 123 -14.05 19.26 -7.02
C ARG A 123 -13.97 19.86 -8.42
N ARG A 124 -13.02 19.40 -9.23
CA ARG A 124 -12.88 19.74 -10.64
C ARG A 124 -12.93 18.44 -11.46
N PRO A 125 -13.96 18.21 -12.29
CA PRO A 125 -13.97 17.05 -13.19
C PRO A 125 -12.82 17.17 -14.19
N VAL A 126 -12.21 16.02 -14.54
CA VAL A 126 -11.21 15.98 -15.61
C VAL A 126 -11.92 15.70 -16.94
N ALA A 127 -11.42 16.30 -18.01
CA ALA A 127 -12.04 16.15 -19.33
C ALA A 127 -11.79 14.78 -19.94
N GLU A 128 -10.59 14.24 -19.72
CA GLU A 128 -10.18 12.91 -20.13
C GLU A 128 -9.68 12.18 -18.87
N PRO A 129 -10.35 11.10 -18.45
CA PRO A 129 -9.89 10.30 -17.32
C PRO A 129 -8.47 9.80 -17.54
N TYR A 130 -7.65 9.82 -16.49
CA TYR A 130 -6.26 9.37 -16.56
C TYR A 130 -5.92 8.45 -15.39
N HIS A 131 -4.88 7.65 -15.57
CA HIS A 131 -4.39 6.75 -14.54
C HIS A 131 -3.21 7.36 -13.80
N ALA A 132 -3.33 7.53 -12.49
CA ALA A 132 -2.21 7.96 -11.66
C ALA A 132 -1.38 6.73 -11.25
N LEU A 133 -0.06 6.83 -11.46
CA LEU A 133 0.88 5.77 -11.08
C LEU A 133 0.89 5.64 -9.55
N GLY A 134 0.76 4.41 -9.05
CA GLY A 134 0.90 4.10 -7.62
C GLY A 134 -0.40 3.84 -6.86
N LEU A 135 -1.57 3.77 -7.51
CA LEU A 135 -2.84 3.44 -6.84
C LEU A 135 -3.16 1.95 -6.67
N GLY A 136 -2.35 1.03 -7.20
CA GLY A 136 -2.59 -0.41 -7.03
C GLY A 136 -2.21 -1.24 -8.26
N ALA A 137 -2.56 -2.53 -8.21
CA ALA A 137 -2.31 -3.49 -9.29
C ALA A 137 -3.22 -3.25 -10.51
N ASP A 138 -4.44 -2.75 -10.29
CA ASP A 138 -5.33 -2.21 -11.32
C ASP A 138 -5.44 -0.69 -11.14
N PRO A 139 -4.99 0.11 -12.11
CA PRO A 139 -5.04 1.56 -11.98
C PRO A 139 -6.47 2.06 -12.20
N GLU A 140 -7.14 2.48 -11.14
CA GLU A 140 -8.45 3.14 -11.24
C GLU A 140 -8.32 4.47 -12.03
N ALA A 141 -9.33 4.78 -12.84
CA ALA A 141 -9.34 5.99 -13.65
C ALA A 141 -9.69 7.20 -12.77
N VAL A 142 -8.86 8.24 -12.80
CA VAL A 142 -9.14 9.51 -12.14
C VAL A 142 -10.20 10.26 -12.93
N VAL A 143 -11.37 10.50 -12.33
CA VAL A 143 -12.52 11.18 -12.94
C VAL A 143 -12.68 12.63 -12.45
N ALA A 144 -12.08 12.98 -11.31
CA ALA A 144 -11.99 14.36 -10.85
C ALA A 144 -10.79 14.61 -9.94
N GLU A 145 -10.49 15.89 -9.74
CA GLU A 145 -9.44 16.36 -8.85
C GLU A 145 -10.03 17.26 -7.77
N TRP A 146 -9.56 17.07 -6.54
CA TRP A 146 -9.83 17.98 -5.45
C TRP A 146 -8.79 19.10 -5.44
N ILE A 147 -9.26 20.33 -5.56
CA ILE A 147 -8.42 21.53 -5.68
C ILE A 147 -8.55 22.38 -4.42
N CYS A 148 -7.42 22.77 -3.84
CA CYS A 148 -7.41 23.73 -2.74
C CYS A 148 -7.95 25.09 -3.21
N THR A 149 -8.94 25.64 -2.50
CA THR A 149 -9.53 26.95 -2.84
C THR A 149 -8.62 28.14 -2.51
N GLY A 150 -7.50 27.90 -1.81
CA GLY A 150 -6.54 28.93 -1.42
C GLY A 150 -5.42 29.15 -2.44
N CYS A 151 -4.81 28.07 -2.92
CA CYS A 151 -3.65 28.14 -3.82
C CYS A 151 -3.81 27.37 -5.14
N ALA A 152 -4.99 26.78 -5.38
CA ALA A 152 -5.31 25.98 -6.56
C ALA A 152 -4.43 24.72 -6.77
N SER A 153 -3.72 24.24 -5.74
CA SER A 153 -3.04 22.95 -5.81
C SER A 153 -4.04 21.79 -5.84
N VAL A 154 -3.72 20.73 -6.59
CA VAL A 154 -4.38 19.43 -6.45
C VAL A 154 -3.99 18.84 -5.09
N VAL A 155 -4.98 18.39 -4.33
CA VAL A 155 -4.82 17.90 -2.94
C VAL A 155 -5.49 16.55 -2.71
N GLY A 156 -6.16 16.00 -3.72
CA GLY A 156 -6.78 14.69 -3.71
C GLY A 156 -7.25 14.33 -5.10
N LEU A 157 -7.38 13.03 -5.36
CA LEU A 157 -7.90 12.48 -6.60
C LEU A 157 -9.22 11.77 -6.30
N ASP A 158 -10.17 11.88 -7.23
CA ASP A 158 -11.43 11.17 -7.20
C ASP A 158 -11.39 10.14 -8.34
N VAL A 159 -11.51 8.88 -7.98
CA VAL A 159 -11.32 7.73 -8.85
C VAL A 159 -12.65 7.03 -9.08
N GLU A 160 -12.81 6.45 -10.26
CA GLU A 160 -14.00 5.67 -10.59
C GLU A 160 -14.02 4.40 -9.72
N ASN A 161 -14.97 4.34 -8.78
CA ASN A 161 -15.22 3.14 -7.99
C ASN A 161 -16.17 2.22 -8.78
N ASP A 162 -15.73 1.00 -9.10
CA ASP A 162 -16.56 -0.06 -9.73
C ASP A 162 -17.70 -0.59 -8.83
N SER A 163 -17.98 0.06 -7.70
CA SER A 163 -18.85 -0.45 -6.62
C SER A 163 -20.22 0.23 -6.53
N ASP A 164 -20.69 0.92 -7.57
CA ASP A 164 -22.10 1.34 -7.69
C ASP A 164 -22.86 0.45 -8.73
N PRO A 165 -23.39 -0.72 -8.34
CA PRO A 165 -24.25 -1.52 -9.20
C PRO A 165 -25.71 -0.99 -9.26
N LEU A 166 -25.99 0.23 -8.79
CA LEU A 166 -27.34 0.77 -8.69
C LEU A 166 -27.40 2.25 -9.10
N CYS A 167 -27.20 2.50 -10.40
CA CYS A 167 -27.80 3.64 -11.11
C CYS A 167 -28.39 3.15 -12.43
#